data_AF-A0A2I0AXR3-F1
#
_entry.id   AF-A0A2I0AXR3-F1
#
_cell.length_a   1.000
_cell.length_b   1.000
_cell.length_c   1.000
_cell.angle_alpha   90.00
_cell.angle_beta   90.00
_cell.angle_gamma   90.00
#
_symmetry.space_group_name_H-M   'P 1'
#
loop_
_entity.id
_entity.type
_entity.pdbx_description
1 polymer ?
#
loop_
_entity_poly.entity_id
_entity_poly.type
_entity_poly.pdbx_seq_one_letter_code
_entity_poly.pdbx_strand_id
1 'polypeptide(L)'
;MIAGAVTEHCRRRGFQQPDIQFFLNDLPGNDFNNIFQFLMSFQEQVREVKGDNFVPFYVSGLPGSFHQRLFPDKSVHFFHSSYCQMWLSQVPRGLAQCEKVAPMAREKLYLEQIFRSVDQVFAKEFAVDGIKSGEIVAKYFRATAEPILSRHFDNEVLEELFSRYAKVIGKHLSMCKAKFMSSVLVLKLKG
;
A
#
# COMPACT_ATOMS: atom_id res chain seq x y z
N MET A 1 -0.99 -15.51 -6.40
CA MET A 1 -0.03 -15.45 -5.27
C MET A 1 1.34 -15.91 -5.77
N ILE A 2 2.43 -15.20 -5.41
CA ILE A 2 3.79 -15.45 -5.92
C ILE A 2 4.23 -16.90 -5.68
N ALA A 3 4.02 -17.43 -4.47
CA ALA A 3 4.36 -18.81 -4.13
C ALA A 3 3.74 -19.82 -5.10
N GLY A 4 2.43 -19.71 -5.37
CA GLY A 4 1.74 -20.59 -6.30
C GLY A 4 2.29 -20.54 -7.73
N ALA A 5 2.75 -19.36 -8.19
CA ALA A 5 3.36 -19.23 -9.51
C ALA A 5 4.74 -19.92 -9.59
N VAL A 6 5.56 -19.78 -8.54
CA VAL A 6 6.87 -20.45 -8.43
C VAL A 6 6.68 -21.97 -8.37
N THR A 7 5.81 -22.44 -7.48
CA THR A 7 5.50 -23.88 -7.32
C THR A 7 5.03 -24.53 -8.61
N GLU A 8 4.10 -23.87 -9.31
CA GLU A 8 3.57 -24.37 -10.58
C GLU A 8 4.66 -24.39 -11.66
N HIS A 9 5.54 -23.38 -11.70
CA HIS A 9 6.66 -23.36 -12.62
C HIS A 9 7.63 -24.52 -12.36
N CYS A 10 8.02 -24.76 -11.10
CA CYS A 10 8.89 -25.87 -10.73
C CYS A 10 8.25 -27.22 -11.08
N ARG A 11 6.97 -27.41 -10.76
CA ARG A 11 6.22 -28.63 -11.07
C ARG A 11 6.21 -28.93 -12.57
N ARG A 12 5.91 -27.93 -13.41
CA ARG A 12 5.90 -28.09 -14.87
C ARG A 12 7.27 -28.45 -15.45
N ARG A 13 8.34 -28.02 -14.79
CA ARG A 13 9.72 -28.27 -15.22
C ARG A 13 10.33 -29.52 -14.59
N GLY A 14 9.61 -30.22 -13.71
CA GLY A 14 10.14 -31.35 -12.94
C GLY A 14 11.22 -30.95 -11.95
N PHE A 15 11.27 -29.67 -11.55
CA PHE A 15 12.22 -29.21 -10.54
C PHE A 15 11.71 -29.53 -9.14
N GLN A 16 12.65 -29.75 -8.22
CA GLN A 16 12.36 -29.82 -6.79
C GLN A 16 11.67 -28.54 -6.33
N GLN A 17 10.69 -28.69 -5.44
CA GLN A 17 9.99 -27.53 -4.85
C GLN A 17 10.97 -26.77 -3.94
N PRO A 18 11.11 -25.45 -4.12
CA PRO A 18 12.00 -24.65 -3.28
C PRO A 18 11.33 -24.32 -1.95
N ASP A 19 12.15 -24.08 -0.92
CA ASP A 19 11.70 -23.39 0.28
C ASP A 19 11.46 -21.91 -0.06
N ILE A 20 10.30 -21.39 0.34
CA ILE A 20 9.89 -20.01 0.03
C ILE A 20 9.92 -19.18 1.30
N GLN A 21 10.74 -18.12 1.31
CA GLN A 21 10.76 -17.13 2.38
C GLN A 21 10.25 -15.77 1.87
N PHE A 22 9.28 -15.21 2.58
CA PHE A 22 8.75 -13.87 2.37
C PHE A 22 9.27 -12.93 3.45
N PHE A 23 9.64 -11.72 3.03
CA PHE A 23 9.94 -10.61 3.92
C PHE A 23 8.84 -9.57 3.79
N LEU A 24 8.12 -9.30 4.88
CA LEU A 24 7.16 -8.22 4.96
C LEU A 24 7.91 -6.97 5.43
N ASN A 25 8.18 -6.05 4.51
CA ASN A 25 8.86 -4.80 4.82
C ASN A 25 7.86 -3.65 4.95
N ASP A 26 8.00 -2.88 6.02
CA ASP A 26 7.31 -1.60 6.23
C ASP A 26 8.10 -0.77 7.26
N LEU A 27 7.70 0.48 7.48
CA LEU A 27 8.26 1.35 8.50
C LEU A 27 8.09 0.74 9.91
N PRO A 28 8.99 1.04 10.87
CA PRO A 28 8.90 0.49 12.23
C PRO A 28 7.61 0.82 12.98
N GLY A 29 6.89 1.88 12.58
CA GLY A 29 5.59 2.25 13.15
C GLY A 29 4.41 1.46 12.61
N ASN A 30 4.61 0.55 11.65
CA ASN A 30 3.57 -0.32 11.14
C ASN A 30 3.18 -1.41 12.16
N ASP A 31 1.93 -1.85 12.13
CA ASP A 31 1.41 -2.85 13.06
C ASP A 31 1.72 -4.29 12.60
N PHE A 32 3.00 -4.68 12.72
CA PHE A 32 3.44 -6.04 12.44
C PHE A 32 2.77 -7.08 13.34
N ASN A 33 2.37 -6.72 14.56
CA ASN A 33 1.74 -7.66 15.49
C ASN A 33 0.42 -8.16 14.93
N ASN A 34 -0.43 -7.25 14.45
CA ASN A 34 -1.70 -7.63 13.84
C ASN A 34 -1.50 -8.45 12.56
N ILE A 35 -0.50 -8.10 11.74
CA ILE A 35 -0.15 -8.86 10.54
C ILE A 35 0.26 -10.29 10.89
N PHE A 36 1.10 -10.49 11.92
CA PHE A 36 1.54 -11.82 12.33
C PHE A 36 0.42 -12.66 12.96
N GLN A 37 -0.49 -12.04 13.70
CA GLN A 37 -1.69 -12.72 14.20
C GLN A 37 -2.57 -13.20 13.04
N PHE A 38 -2.79 -12.35 12.03
CA PHE A 38 -3.55 -12.72 10.83
C PHE A 38 -2.83 -13.78 9.98
N LEU A 39 -1.50 -13.73 9.93
CA LEU A 39 -0.71 -14.68 9.13
C LEU A 39 -0.94 -16.13 9.56
N MET A 40 -1.08 -16.38 10.86
CA MET A 40 -1.29 -17.73 11.39
C MET A 40 -2.57 -18.36 10.83
N SER A 41 -3.70 -17.67 10.93
CA SER A 41 -4.98 -18.15 10.40
C SER A 41 -4.99 -18.19 8.87
N PHE A 42 -4.31 -17.24 8.21
CA PHE A 42 -4.15 -17.26 6.75
C PHE A 42 -3.39 -18.50 6.26
N GLN A 43 -2.31 -18.89 6.94
CA GLN A 43 -1.54 -20.09 6.57
C GLN A 43 -2.38 -21.37 6.70
N GLU A 44 -3.22 -21.47 7.72
CA GLU A 44 -4.16 -22.59 7.89
C GLU A 44 -5.18 -22.62 6.75
N GLN A 45 -5.81 -21.50 6.42
CA GLN A 45 -6.76 -21.40 5.30
C GLN A 45 -6.11 -21.80 3.96
N VAL A 46 -4.88 -21.34 3.70
CA VAL A 46 -4.15 -21.70 2.48
C VAL A 46 -3.85 -23.20 2.46
N ARG A 47 -3.50 -23.79 3.60
CA ARG A 47 -3.25 -25.24 3.72
C ARG A 47 -4.51 -26.04 3.45
N GLU A 48 -5.65 -25.64 4.01
CA GLU A 48 -6.95 -26.30 3.76
C GLU A 48 -7.35 -26.25 2.28
N VAL A 49 -7.21 -25.09 1.64
CA VAL A 49 -7.56 -24.92 0.21
C VAL A 49 -6.60 -25.68 -0.71
N LYS A 50 -5.32 -25.80 -0.33
CA LYS A 50 -4.29 -26.42 -1.18
C LYS A 50 -4.13 -27.91 -0.96
N GLY A 51 -4.48 -28.44 0.21
CA GLY A 51 -4.30 -29.85 0.57
C GLY A 51 -2.86 -30.31 0.28
N ASP A 52 -2.73 -31.41 -0.46
CA ASP A 52 -1.43 -32.00 -0.83
C ASP A 52 -0.57 -31.09 -1.73
N ASN A 53 -1.17 -30.06 -2.36
CA ASN A 53 -0.43 -29.07 -3.14
C ASN A 53 0.08 -27.89 -2.30
N PHE A 54 -0.08 -27.95 -0.97
CA PHE A 54 0.43 -26.91 -0.09
C PHE A 54 1.97 -26.93 -0.08
N VAL A 55 2.57 -25.80 -0.42
CA VAL A 55 4.01 -25.59 -0.28
C VAL A 55 4.24 -24.72 0.95
N PRO A 56 5.02 -25.19 1.94
CA PRO A 56 5.40 -24.40 3.09
C PRO A 56 6.07 -23.10 2.66
N PHE A 57 5.71 -22.01 3.34
CA PHE A 57 6.40 -20.74 3.19
C PHE A 57 6.61 -20.12 4.56
N TYR A 58 7.72 -19.42 4.68
CA TYR A 58 8.18 -18.76 5.89
C TYR A 58 8.03 -17.27 5.73
N VAL A 59 7.68 -16.57 6.80
CA VAL A 59 7.49 -15.12 6.76
C VAL A 59 8.29 -14.47 7.86
N SER A 60 8.97 -13.38 7.53
CA SER A 60 9.72 -12.56 8.47
C SER A 60 9.31 -11.09 8.30
N GLY A 61 9.13 -10.37 9.41
CA GLY A 61 9.00 -8.92 9.37
C GLY A 61 10.35 -8.25 9.20
N LEU A 62 10.37 -7.17 8.44
CA LEU A 62 11.57 -6.37 8.20
C LEU A 62 11.24 -4.89 8.43
N PRO A 63 11.28 -4.41 9.68
CA PRO A 63 11.01 -3.02 9.99
C PRO A 63 12.14 -2.14 9.43
N GLY A 64 11.78 -1.16 8.60
CA GLY A 64 12.74 -0.24 7.99
C GLY A 64 12.19 0.42 6.73
N SER A 65 12.75 1.58 6.38
CA SER A 65 12.38 2.26 5.14
C SER A 65 13.02 1.58 3.94
N PHE A 66 12.23 1.31 2.88
CA PHE A 66 12.75 0.83 1.59
C PHE A 66 13.62 1.85 0.85
N HIS A 67 13.69 3.11 1.32
CA HIS A 67 14.64 4.11 0.83
C HIS A 67 16.06 3.90 1.36
N GLN A 68 16.27 2.90 2.22
CA GLN A 68 17.56 2.51 2.79
C GLN A 68 17.89 1.05 2.46
N ARG A 69 19.11 0.61 2.80
CA ARG A 69 19.52 -0.79 2.65
C ARG A 69 18.77 -1.65 3.67
N LEU A 70 17.99 -2.60 3.15
CA LEU A 70 17.22 -3.56 3.95
C LEU A 70 17.83 -4.97 3.97
N PHE A 71 18.60 -5.32 2.94
CA PHE A 71 19.10 -6.67 2.73
C PHE A 71 20.61 -6.68 2.45
N PRO A 72 21.30 -7.77 2.82
CA PRO A 72 22.61 -8.08 2.28
C PRO A 72 22.60 -8.20 0.75
N ASP A 73 23.78 -8.11 0.15
CA ASP A 73 23.90 -8.26 -1.30
C ASP A 73 23.53 -9.68 -1.74
N LYS A 74 22.81 -9.79 -2.87
CA LYS A 74 22.42 -11.06 -3.51
C LYS A 74 21.62 -12.02 -2.62
N SER A 75 20.89 -11.52 -1.61
CA SER A 75 20.11 -12.36 -0.69
C SER A 75 18.61 -12.45 -1.03
N VAL A 76 18.13 -11.69 -2.02
CA VAL A 76 16.71 -11.65 -2.40
C VAL A 76 16.55 -11.95 -3.88
N HIS A 77 15.72 -12.93 -4.22
CA HIS A 77 15.47 -13.36 -5.59
C HIS A 77 14.45 -12.48 -6.33
N PHE A 78 13.47 -11.95 -5.60
CA PHE A 78 12.35 -11.22 -6.18
C PHE A 78 11.86 -10.14 -5.21
N PHE A 79 11.68 -8.92 -5.73
CA PHE A 79 11.07 -7.81 -5.01
C PHE A 79 9.68 -7.51 -5.58
N HIS A 80 8.75 -7.20 -4.69
CA HIS A 80 7.41 -6.74 -5.03
C HIS A 80 7.06 -5.52 -4.20
N SER A 81 6.51 -4.49 -4.84
CA SER A 81 6.02 -3.28 -4.19
C SER A 81 4.76 -2.84 -4.92
N SER A 82 3.70 -2.54 -4.16
CA SER A 82 2.40 -2.12 -4.71
C SER A 82 1.92 -0.93 -3.91
N TYR A 83 1.68 0.20 -4.57
CA TYR A 83 1.29 1.46 -3.94
C TYR A 83 2.19 1.94 -2.78
N CYS A 84 3.50 1.66 -2.85
CA CYS A 84 4.48 2.20 -1.89
C CYS A 84 5.34 3.32 -2.50
N GLN A 85 5.62 3.26 -3.81
CA GLN A 85 6.63 4.11 -4.47
C GLN A 85 6.26 5.60 -4.58
N MET A 86 4.98 5.94 -4.42
CA MET A 86 4.53 7.33 -4.36
C MET A 86 4.88 8.03 -3.03
N TRP A 87 5.20 7.25 -1.98
CA TRP A 87 5.54 7.80 -0.68
C TRP A 87 7.00 8.27 -0.67
N LEU A 88 7.16 9.59 -0.65
CA LEU A 88 8.46 10.23 -0.55
C LEU A 88 9.07 9.98 0.84
N SER A 89 10.40 9.83 0.89
CA SER A 89 11.14 9.69 2.15
C SER A 89 11.04 10.92 3.05
N GLN A 90 10.81 12.09 2.45
CA GLN A 90 10.67 13.38 3.12
C GLN A 90 9.94 14.37 2.22
N VAL A 91 9.40 15.44 2.82
CA VAL A 91 8.87 16.58 2.07
C VAL A 91 9.99 17.17 1.19
N PRO A 92 9.74 17.45 -0.11
CA PRO A 92 10.72 18.07 -1.00
C PRO A 92 11.35 19.33 -0.41
N ARG A 93 12.70 19.43 -0.45
CA ARG A 93 13.45 20.53 0.21
C ARG A 93 13.04 21.93 -0.26
N GLY A 94 12.69 22.08 -1.54
CA GLY A 94 12.19 23.34 -2.10
C GLY A 94 10.84 23.80 -1.50
N LEU A 95 10.07 22.89 -0.92
CA LEU A 95 8.84 23.20 -0.18
C LEU A 95 9.14 23.46 1.31
N ALA A 96 10.20 22.86 1.87
CA ALA A 96 10.60 23.04 3.26
C ALA A 96 11.24 24.43 3.54
N GLN A 97 11.97 24.99 2.58
CA GLN A 97 12.78 26.21 2.75
C GLN A 97 12.12 27.49 2.21
N CYS A 98 10.92 27.42 1.63
CA CYS A 98 10.29 28.59 1.02
C CYS A 98 9.56 29.46 2.06
N GLU A 99 10.27 30.33 2.78
CA GLU A 99 9.68 31.28 3.76
C GLU A 99 8.56 32.16 3.17
N LYS A 100 8.50 32.30 1.84
CA LYS A 100 7.47 33.07 1.12
C LYS A 100 6.16 32.30 0.89
N VAL A 101 6.09 31.01 1.22
CA VAL A 101 4.89 30.18 1.09
C VAL A 101 4.40 29.84 2.49
N ALA A 102 3.22 30.37 2.86
CA ALA A 102 2.58 30.13 4.14
C ALA A 102 2.55 28.62 4.47
N PRO A 103 2.77 28.21 5.74
CA PRO A 103 2.84 26.80 6.15
C PRO A 103 1.72 25.93 5.58
N MET A 104 0.47 26.45 5.53
CA MET A 104 -0.69 25.77 4.98
C MET A 104 -0.60 25.41 3.48
N ALA A 105 0.11 26.20 2.66
CA ALA A 105 0.24 25.91 1.23
C ALA A 105 1.22 24.75 0.95
N ARG A 106 2.11 24.44 1.90
CA ARG A 106 3.09 23.35 1.81
C ARG A 106 2.43 22.00 2.09
N GLU A 107 1.66 21.94 3.17
CA GLU A 107 0.82 20.78 3.52
C GLU A 107 -0.21 20.53 2.42
N LYS A 108 -0.82 21.59 1.86
CA LYS A 108 -1.75 21.48 0.74
C LYS A 108 -1.17 20.75 -0.47
N LEU A 109 0.07 21.05 -0.91
CA LEU A 109 0.64 20.42 -2.11
C LEU A 109 1.00 18.94 -1.89
N TYR A 110 1.54 18.60 -0.72
CA TYR A 110 1.84 17.22 -0.37
C TYR A 110 0.55 16.39 -0.20
N LEU A 111 -0.45 16.98 0.45
CA LEU A 111 -1.77 16.38 0.57
C LEU A 111 -2.44 16.25 -0.80
N GLU A 112 -2.35 17.23 -1.69
CA GLU A 112 -2.86 17.11 -3.06
C GLU A 112 -2.23 15.94 -3.83
N GLN A 113 -0.94 15.65 -3.63
CA GLN A 113 -0.30 14.47 -4.21
C GLN A 113 -0.85 13.17 -3.63
N ILE A 114 -1.03 13.10 -2.31
CA ILE A 114 -1.63 11.94 -1.62
C ILE A 114 -3.09 11.74 -2.06
N PHE A 115 -3.90 12.80 -2.06
CA PHE A 115 -5.29 12.79 -2.51
C PHE A 115 -5.42 12.29 -3.95
N ARG A 116 -4.61 12.82 -4.89
CA ARG A 116 -4.61 12.34 -6.28
C ARG A 116 -4.25 10.87 -6.40
N SER A 117 -3.34 10.37 -5.54
CA SER A 117 -2.89 8.98 -5.55
C SER A 117 -3.98 8.02 -5.08
N VAL A 118 -4.84 8.47 -4.15
CA VAL A 118 -5.91 7.64 -3.57
C VAL A 118 -7.20 7.71 -4.36
N ASP A 119 -7.57 8.87 -4.92
CA ASP A 119 -8.68 9.01 -5.87
C ASP A 119 -8.53 8.04 -7.06
N GLN A 120 -7.28 7.73 -7.40
CA GLN A 120 -6.91 6.77 -8.43
C GLN A 120 -7.25 5.31 -8.05
N VAL A 121 -7.06 4.87 -6.80
CA VAL A 121 -7.21 3.45 -6.40
C VAL A 121 -8.66 2.94 -6.48
N PHE A 122 -9.64 3.78 -6.19
CA PHE A 122 -10.99 3.31 -5.83
C PHE A 122 -12.05 3.32 -6.95
N ALA A 123 -11.66 3.69 -8.16
CA ALA A 123 -12.61 3.94 -9.25
C ALA A 123 -13.23 2.68 -9.90
N LYS A 124 -12.79 1.47 -9.54
CA LYS A 124 -13.23 0.23 -10.19
C LYS A 124 -14.10 -0.70 -9.35
N GLU A 125 -14.11 -0.58 -8.02
CA GLU A 125 -14.71 -1.60 -7.14
C GLU A 125 -16.01 -1.18 -6.44
N PHE A 126 -16.40 0.09 -6.50
CA PHE A 126 -17.57 0.60 -5.75
C PHE A 126 -18.53 1.34 -6.69
N ALA A 127 -19.22 0.61 -7.55
CA ALA A 127 -20.30 1.13 -8.41
C ALA A 127 -21.68 0.79 -7.81
N VAL A 128 -21.95 1.27 -6.60
CA VAL A 128 -23.25 1.03 -5.92
C VAL A 128 -24.09 2.30 -5.87
N ASP A 129 -23.54 3.38 -5.29
CA ASP A 129 -24.15 4.71 -5.16
C ASP A 129 -23.02 5.71 -4.81
N GLY A 130 -23.00 6.90 -5.41
CA GLY A 130 -21.89 7.84 -5.21
C GLY A 130 -21.70 8.27 -3.77
N ILE A 131 -22.76 8.39 -2.97
CA ILE A 131 -22.63 8.73 -1.53
C ILE A 131 -21.87 7.61 -0.80
N LYS A 132 -22.32 6.36 -0.94
CA LYS A 132 -21.65 5.19 -0.35
C LYS A 132 -20.23 5.01 -0.86
N SER A 133 -20.01 5.21 -2.16
CA SER A 133 -18.67 5.15 -2.74
C SER A 133 -17.77 6.22 -2.15
N GLY A 134 -18.26 7.45 -1.95
CA GLY A 134 -17.54 8.53 -1.28
C GLY A 134 -17.11 8.18 0.15
N GLU A 135 -18.02 7.59 0.95
CA GLU A 135 -17.70 7.12 2.30
C GLU A 135 -16.63 6.02 2.32
N ILE A 136 -16.72 5.07 1.39
CA ILE A 136 -15.74 3.99 1.27
C ILE A 136 -14.37 4.55 0.91
N VAL A 137 -14.28 5.39 -0.12
CA VAL A 137 -13.01 6.03 -0.52
C VAL A 137 -12.42 6.85 0.62
N ALA A 138 -13.25 7.61 1.34
CA ALA A 138 -12.81 8.39 2.49
C ALA A 138 -12.22 7.52 3.60
N LYS A 139 -12.80 6.35 3.89
CA LYS A 139 -12.24 5.40 4.88
C LYS A 139 -10.87 4.88 4.47
N TYR A 140 -10.69 4.51 3.21
CA TYR A 140 -9.38 4.06 2.72
C TYR A 140 -8.33 5.17 2.72
N PHE A 141 -8.72 6.37 2.30
CA PHE A 141 -7.85 7.53 2.36
C PHE A 141 -7.46 7.85 3.80
N ARG A 142 -8.42 7.83 4.72
CA ARG A 142 -8.21 8.05 6.14
C ARG A 142 -7.23 7.06 6.74
N ALA A 143 -7.42 5.76 6.50
CA ALA A 143 -6.49 4.72 6.96
C ALA A 143 -5.04 4.95 6.51
N THR A 144 -4.85 5.64 5.38
CA THR A 144 -3.54 5.91 4.79
C THR A 144 -2.94 7.25 5.24
N ALA A 145 -3.76 8.30 5.31
CA ALA A 145 -3.30 9.68 5.52
C ALA A 145 -3.37 10.14 6.99
N GLU A 146 -4.26 9.55 7.79
CA GLU A 146 -4.47 9.93 9.20
C GLU A 146 -3.20 9.83 10.05
N PRO A 147 -2.32 8.80 9.92
CA PRO A 147 -1.07 8.75 10.69
C PRO A 147 -0.13 9.94 10.46
N ILE A 148 -0.24 10.61 9.31
CA ILE A 148 0.53 11.81 8.97
C ILE A 148 -0.23 13.06 9.46
N LEU A 149 -1.53 13.14 9.17
CA LEU A 149 -2.35 14.32 9.46
C LEU A 149 -2.57 14.56 10.96
N SER A 150 -2.70 13.50 11.76
CA SER A 150 -2.93 13.61 13.21
C SER A 150 -1.75 14.19 13.99
N ARG A 151 -0.58 14.34 13.34
CA ARG A 151 0.56 15.06 13.91
C ARG A 151 0.43 16.59 13.81
N HIS A 152 -0.46 17.07 12.94
CA HIS A 152 -0.62 18.49 12.60
C HIS A 152 -2.00 19.03 12.99
N PHE A 153 -3.03 18.18 13.00
CA PHE A 153 -4.41 18.54 13.24
C PHE A 153 -5.01 17.70 14.36
N ASP A 154 -5.87 18.32 15.17
CA ASP A 154 -6.64 17.60 16.19
C ASP A 154 -7.74 16.73 15.57
N ASN A 155 -8.32 15.87 16.39
CA ASN A 155 -9.36 14.94 15.95
C ASN A 155 -10.60 15.65 15.40
N GLU A 156 -10.97 16.82 15.94
CA GLU A 156 -12.15 17.57 15.46
C GLU A 156 -11.96 18.02 14.01
N VAL A 157 -10.78 18.53 13.68
CA VAL A 157 -10.41 18.92 12.31
C VAL A 157 -10.34 17.69 11.39
N LEU A 158 -9.81 16.55 11.86
CA LEU A 158 -9.76 15.33 11.07
C LEU A 158 -11.16 14.79 10.73
N GLU A 159 -12.08 14.75 11.71
CA GLU A 159 -13.46 14.30 11.47
C GLU A 159 -14.15 15.16 10.41
N GLU A 160 -14.03 16.49 10.53
CA GLU A 160 -14.62 17.41 9.55
C GLU A 160 -13.96 17.27 8.16
N LEU A 161 -12.63 17.11 8.10
CA LEU A 161 -11.88 16.92 6.85
C LEU A 161 -12.36 15.68 6.09
N PHE A 162 -12.39 14.52 6.74
CA PHE A 162 -12.79 13.27 6.08
C PHE A 162 -14.29 13.24 5.76
N SER A 163 -15.14 13.88 6.57
CA SER A 163 -16.56 14.10 6.26
C SER A 163 -16.76 14.91 4.98
N ARG A 164 -16.03 16.02 4.82
CA ARG A 164 -16.07 16.84 3.60
C ARG A 164 -15.52 16.09 2.40
N TYR A 165 -14.40 15.38 2.57
CA TYR A 165 -13.78 14.60 1.51
C TYR A 165 -14.74 13.52 0.97
N ALA A 166 -15.42 12.78 1.85
CA ALA A 166 -16.44 11.80 1.45
C ALA A 166 -17.54 12.40 0.57
N LYS A 167 -18.06 13.58 0.95
CA LYS A 167 -19.11 14.30 0.17
C LYS A 167 -18.60 14.75 -1.19
N VAL A 168 -17.39 15.32 -1.26
CA VAL A 168 -16.79 15.82 -2.50
C VAL A 168 -16.51 14.68 -3.47
N ILE A 169 -15.87 13.61 -2.99
CA ILE A 169 -15.56 12.44 -3.82
C ILE A 169 -16.83 11.70 -4.21
N GLY A 170 -17.80 11.55 -3.32
CA GLY A 170 -19.06 10.90 -3.67
C GLY A 170 -19.80 11.61 -4.80
N LYS A 171 -19.84 12.95 -4.76
CA LYS A 171 -20.37 13.76 -5.87
C LYS A 171 -19.55 13.58 -7.16
N HIS A 172 -18.22 13.57 -7.07
CA HIS A 172 -17.35 13.38 -8.23
C HIS A 172 -17.58 12.02 -8.91
N LEU A 173 -17.64 10.94 -8.11
CA LEU A 173 -17.87 9.57 -8.59
C LEU A 173 -19.26 9.38 -9.21
N SER A 174 -20.28 10.11 -8.73
CA SER A 174 -21.61 10.12 -9.38
C SER A 174 -21.62 10.75 -10.77
N MET A 175 -20.70 11.69 -11.03
CA MET A 175 -20.67 12.46 -12.29
C MET A 175 -19.67 11.90 -13.31
N CYS A 176 -18.61 11.21 -12.85
CA CYS A 176 -17.55 10.72 -13.70
C CYS A 176 -17.15 9.30 -13.31
N LYS A 177 -17.03 8.42 -14.31
CA LYS A 177 -16.26 7.17 -14.15
C LYS A 177 -14.78 7.55 -14.08
N ALA A 178 -14.27 7.76 -12.87
CA ALA A 178 -12.86 8.00 -12.67
C ALA A 178 -12.05 6.87 -13.35
N LYS A 179 -11.00 7.23 -14.09
CA LYS A 179 -10.11 6.26 -14.74
C LYS A 179 -8.84 6.15 -13.92
N PHE A 180 -8.60 4.95 -13.40
CA PHE A 180 -7.37 4.64 -12.70
C PHE A 180 -6.24 4.34 -13.68
N MET A 181 -5.09 5.00 -13.50
CA MET A 181 -3.85 4.64 -14.18
C MET A 181 -2.90 3.99 -13.19
N SER A 182 -2.85 2.65 -13.19
CA SER A 182 -1.78 1.92 -12.53
C SER A 182 -0.57 1.85 -13.45
N SER A 183 0.61 2.16 -12.92
CA SER A 183 1.86 1.87 -13.61
C SER A 183 2.44 0.57 -13.05
N VAL A 184 2.70 -0.39 -13.94
CA VAL A 184 3.38 -1.64 -13.57
C VAL A 184 4.78 -1.60 -14.17
N LEU A 185 5.79 -1.60 -13.29
CA LEU A 185 7.19 -1.65 -13.68
C LEU A 185 7.76 -3.03 -13.34
N VAL A 186 8.24 -3.75 -14.36
CA VAL A 186 8.91 -5.05 -14.19
C VAL A 186 10.39 -4.87 -14.55
N LEU A 187 11.26 -5.06 -13.56
CA LEU A 187 12.70 -4.91 -13.71
C LEU A 187 13.39 -6.27 -13.54
N LYS A 188 14.48 -6.47 -14.29
CA LYS A 188 15.37 -7.63 -14.16
C LYS A 188 16.80 -7.13 -14.00
N LEU A 189 17.51 -7.59 -12.98
CA LEU A 189 18.94 -7.30 -12.83
C LEU A 189 19.71 -7.86 -14.03
N LYS A 190 20.61 -7.05 -14.59
CA LYS A 190 21.58 -7.54 -15.59
C LYS A 190 22.59 -8.42 -14.86
N GLY A 191 22.72 -9.66 -15.32
CA GLY A 191 23.74 -10.60 -14.86
C GLY A 191 25.11 -10.25 -15.39
#